data_AF-A0A419ECR0-F1
#
_entry.id   AF-A0A419ECR0-F1
#
_cell.length_a   1.000
_cell.length_b   1.000
_cell.length_c   1.000
_cell.angle_alpha   90.00
_cell.angle_beta   90.00
_cell.angle_gamma   90.00
#
_symmetry.space_group_name_H-M   'P 1'
#
loop_
_entity.id
_entity.type
_entity.pdbx_description
1 polymer ?
#
loop_
_entity_poly.entity_id
_entity_poly.type
_entity_poly.pdbx_seq_one_letter_code
_entity_poly.pdbx_strand_id
1 'polypeptide(L)'
;MLGGQFLLKNVNLPDGIWDIGIGLIFLGLNAARYFSGLKMSGFTSFLGVIALLGGLAQMVFRFDLGGALLLIVLGAMLILKPWFDQKGLFGKAEHS
;
A
#
# COMPACT_ATOMS: atom_id res chain seq x y z
N MET A 1 6.40 3.50 -8.53
CA MET A 1 6.39 4.84 -9.14
C MET A 1 7.79 5.38 -9.49
N LEU A 2 8.85 4.55 -9.45
CA LEU A 2 10.22 4.95 -9.82
C LEU A 2 10.33 5.61 -11.20
N GLY A 3 9.59 5.13 -12.20
CA GLY A 3 9.56 5.76 -13.52
C GLY A 3 9.02 7.18 -13.50
N GLY A 4 7.98 7.45 -12.70
CA GLY A 4 7.46 8.80 -12.51
C GLY A 4 8.47 9.71 -11.80
N GLN A 5 9.14 9.20 -10.75
CA GLN A 5 10.19 9.94 -10.05
C GLN A 5 11.36 10.31 -10.97
N PHE A 6 11.74 9.39 -11.86
CA PHE A 6 12.80 9.64 -12.83
C PHE A 6 12.38 10.67 -13.90
N LEU A 7 11.17 10.55 -14.45
CA LEU A 7 10.66 11.42 -15.51
C LEU A 7 10.31 12.83 -15.00
N LEU A 8 9.80 12.94 -13.77
CA LEU A 8 9.35 14.19 -13.15
C LEU A 8 10.33 14.75 -12.13
N LYS A 9 11.60 14.32 -12.16
CA LYS A 9 12.64 14.72 -11.18
C LYS A 9 12.85 16.24 -11.07
N ASN A 10 12.52 17.00 -12.12
CA ASN A 10 12.68 18.45 -12.19
C ASN A 10 11.40 19.20 -11.78
N VAL A 11 10.31 18.48 -11.47
CA VAL A 11 9.04 19.05 -11.04
C VAL A 11 8.97 18.99 -9.52
N ASN A 12 8.74 20.14 -8.89
CA ASN A 12 8.57 20.19 -7.44
C ASN A 12 7.17 19.68 -7.10
N LEU A 13 7.07 18.40 -6.76
CA LEU A 13 5.82 17.74 -6.39
C LEU A 13 5.66 17.77 -4.86
N PRO A 14 4.43 17.86 -4.34
CA PRO A 14 4.19 17.75 -2.91
C PRO A 14 4.70 16.42 -2.33
N ASP A 15 5.24 16.48 -1.13
CA ASP A 15 5.62 15.29 -0.35
C ASP A 15 4.41 14.36 -0.20
N GLY A 16 4.65 13.04 -0.19
CA GLY A 16 3.59 12.04 -0.08
C GLY A 16 2.78 11.75 -1.34
N ILE A 17 2.96 12.50 -2.45
CA ILE A 17 2.19 12.23 -3.68
C ILE A 17 2.46 10.84 -4.25
N TRP A 18 3.69 10.36 -4.10
CA TRP A 18 4.09 9.02 -4.53
C TRP A 18 3.43 7.94 -3.66
N ASP A 19 3.34 8.16 -2.35
CA ASP A 19 2.70 7.22 -1.42
C ASP A 19 1.19 7.17 -1.63
N ILE A 20 0.55 8.33 -1.89
CA ILE A 20 -0.85 8.40 -2.31
C ILE A 20 -1.06 7.60 -3.59
N GLY A 21 -0.19 7.78 -4.60
CA GLY A 21 -0.28 7.05 -5.86
C GLY A 21 -0.16 5.53 -5.66
N ILE A 22 0.77 5.07 -4.82
CA ILE A 22 0.89 3.65 -4.45
C ILE A 22 -0.39 3.15 -3.75
N GLY A 23 -0.91 3.93 -2.79
CA GLY A 23 -2.14 3.63 -2.08
C GLY A 23 -3.34 3.46 -3.00
N LEU A 24 -3.53 4.41 -3.92
CA LEU A 24 -4.61 4.36 -4.91
C LEU A 24 -4.49 3.16 -5.86
N ILE A 25 -3.27 2.80 -6.30
CA ILE A 25 -3.06 1.63 -7.15
C ILE A 25 -3.44 0.35 -6.40
N PHE A 26 -2.97 0.17 -5.16
CA PHE A 26 -3.24 -1.03 -4.38
C PHE A 26 -4.71 -1.16 -3.97
N LEU A 27 -5.34 -0.06 -3.53
CA LEU A 27 -6.77 -0.06 -3.21
C LEU A 27 -7.62 -0.22 -4.45
N GLY A 28 -7.29 0.48 -5.54
CA GLY A 28 -7.99 0.38 -6.82
C GLY A 28 -7.93 -1.03 -7.41
N LEU A 29 -6.79 -1.71 -7.32
CA LEU A 29 -6.67 -3.10 -7.73
C LEU A 29 -7.56 -4.02 -6.88
N ASN A 30 -7.65 -3.80 -5.56
CA ASN A 30 -8.54 -4.61 -4.70
C ASN A 30 -10.00 -4.31 -4.95
N ALA A 31 -10.36 -3.06 -5.21
CA ALA A 31 -11.71 -2.68 -5.62
C ALA A 31 -12.09 -3.36 -6.94
N ALA A 32 -11.20 -3.33 -7.95
CA ALA A 32 -11.42 -4.03 -9.21
C ALA A 32 -11.57 -5.55 -9.02
N ARG A 33 -10.74 -6.17 -8.17
CA ARG A 33 -10.86 -7.59 -7.79
C ARG A 33 -12.22 -7.88 -7.18
N TYR A 34 -12.67 -7.05 -6.24
CA TYR A 34 -13.97 -7.20 -5.59
C TYR A 34 -15.13 -7.16 -6.57
N PHE A 35 -15.17 -6.16 -7.46
CA PHE A 35 -16.19 -6.07 -8.50
C PHE A 35 -16.14 -7.22 -9.50
N SER A 36 -14.97 -7.84 -9.66
CA SER A 36 -14.77 -9.02 -10.51
C SER A 36 -15.03 -10.35 -9.78
N GLY A 37 -15.53 -10.32 -8.54
CA GLY A 37 -15.74 -11.53 -7.72
C GLY A 37 -14.44 -12.25 -7.30
N LEU A 38 -13.28 -11.62 -7.50
CA LEU A 38 -11.98 -12.15 -7.10
C LEU A 38 -11.71 -11.82 -5.63
N LYS A 39 -11.09 -12.76 -4.93
CA LYS A 39 -10.70 -12.60 -3.52
C LYS A 39 -9.82 -11.34 -3.35
N MET A 40 -10.21 -10.42 -2.47
CA MET A 40 -9.34 -9.28 -2.13
C MET A 40 -8.06 -9.79 -1.44
N SER A 41 -6.93 -9.14 -1.73
CA SER A 41 -5.67 -9.43 -1.06
C SER A 41 -5.52 -8.50 0.15
N GLY A 42 -5.55 -9.09 1.35
CA GLY A 42 -5.38 -8.37 2.61
C GLY A 42 -4.05 -7.64 2.69
N PHE A 43 -2.99 -8.21 2.12
CA PHE A 43 -1.66 -7.58 2.01
C PHE A 43 -1.71 -6.25 1.25
N THR A 44 -2.26 -6.27 0.04
CA THR A 44 -2.37 -5.06 -0.80
C THR A 44 -3.39 -4.09 -0.25
N SER A 45 -4.46 -4.57 0.38
CA SER A 45 -5.46 -3.69 1.00
C SER A 45 -4.85 -2.94 2.19
N PHE A 46 -4.13 -3.65 3.07
CA PHE A 46 -3.45 -3.05 4.22
C PHE A 46 -2.37 -2.06 3.80
N LEU A 47 -1.46 -2.47 2.90
CA LEU A 47 -0.45 -1.55 2.37
C LEU A 47 -1.07 -0.36 1.65
N GLY A 48 -2.16 -0.58 0.91
CA GLY A 48 -2.89 0.47 0.22
C GLY A 48 -3.43 1.53 1.18
N VAL A 49 -4.05 1.11 2.29
CA VAL A 49 -4.54 2.02 3.34
C VAL A 49 -3.39 2.76 4.01
N ILE A 50 -2.33 2.05 4.41
CA ILE A 50 -1.16 2.67 5.07
C ILE A 50 -0.47 3.67 4.14
N ALA A 51 -0.30 3.34 2.86
CA ALA A 51 0.28 4.23 1.85
C ALA A 51 -0.56 5.49 1.65
N LEU A 52 -1.89 5.34 1.56
CA LEU A 52 -2.80 6.46 1.36
C LEU A 52 -2.81 7.40 2.58
N LEU A 53 -2.98 6.84 3.79
CA LEU A 53 -2.96 7.62 5.03
C LEU A 53 -1.59 8.24 5.28
N GLY A 54 -0.52 7.50 5.03
CA GLY A 54 0.86 7.98 5.15
C GLY A 54 1.12 9.15 4.21
N GLY A 55 0.80 9.02 2.93
CA GLY A 55 0.99 10.09 1.96
C GLY A 55 0.14 11.33 2.26
N LEU A 56 -1.11 11.17 2.69
CA LEU A 56 -1.94 12.28 3.17
C LEU A 56 -1.35 12.95 4.42
N ALA A 57 -0.84 12.17 5.37
CA ALA A 57 -0.19 12.68 6.57
C ALA A 57 1.10 13.45 6.24
N GLN A 58 1.90 12.99 5.27
CA GLN A 58 3.09 13.72 4.80
C GLN A 58 2.71 15.08 4.21
N MET A 59 1.63 15.14 3.41
CA MET A 59 1.13 16.41 2.86
C MET A 59 0.67 17.39 3.95
N VAL A 60 -0.03 16.91 4.97
CA VAL A 60 -0.61 17.76 6.03
C VAL A 60 0.43 18.18 7.07
N PHE A 61 1.25 17.25 7.52
CA PHE A 61 2.16 17.43 8.65
C PHE A 61 3.61 17.70 8.25
N ARG A 62 3.95 17.61 6.95
CA ARG A 62 5.31 17.80 6.40
C ARG A 62 6.37 16.92 7.05
N PHE A 63 5.98 15.72 7.51
CA PHE A 63 6.93 14.71 7.94
C PHE A 63 7.45 13.94 6.72
N ASP A 64 8.76 13.73 6.62
CA ASP A 64 9.35 12.91 5.58
C ASP A 64 9.42 11.44 6.05
N LEU A 65 8.31 10.73 5.89
CA LEU A 65 8.25 9.28 6.15
C LEU A 65 8.46 8.45 4.88
N GLY A 66 8.35 9.10 3.71
CA GLY A 66 8.51 8.61 2.34
C GLY A 66 8.16 7.15 2.04
N GLY A 67 8.74 6.66 0.94
CA GLY A 67 8.67 5.25 0.57
C GLY A 67 9.40 4.31 1.56
N ALA A 68 10.23 4.86 2.46
CA ALA A 68 10.97 4.10 3.46
C ALA A 68 10.02 3.44 4.48
N LEU A 69 9.02 4.17 4.97
CA LEU A 69 8.00 3.61 5.87
C LEU A 69 7.26 2.46 5.21
N LEU A 70 6.89 2.60 3.93
CA LEU A 70 6.26 1.52 3.17
C LEU A 70 7.17 0.31 3.03
N LEU A 71 8.47 0.51 2.80
CA LEU A 71 9.44 -0.59 2.72
C LEU A 71 9.57 -1.32 4.05
N ILE A 72 9.61 -0.58 5.17
CA ILE A 72 9.66 -1.14 6.52
C ILE A 72 8.40 -1.95 6.80
N VAL A 73 7.22 -1.40 6.53
CA VAL A 73 5.94 -2.08 6.72
C VAL A 73 5.83 -3.33 5.83
N LEU A 74 6.26 -3.22 4.58
CA LEU A 74 6.29 -4.33 3.63
C LEU A 74 7.24 -5.44 4.11
N GLY A 75 8.45 -5.10 4.54
CA GLY A 75 9.42 -6.03 5.10
C GLY A 75 8.90 -6.71 6.36
N ALA A 76 8.35 -5.94 7.31
CA ALA A 76 7.73 -6.46 8.52
C ALA A 76 6.58 -7.42 8.20
N MET A 77 5.72 -7.05 7.25
CA MET A 77 4.63 -7.93 6.82
C MET A 77 5.13 -9.20 6.13
N LEU A 78 6.18 -9.16 5.32
CA LEU A 78 6.71 -10.38 4.70
C LEU A 78 7.25 -11.36 5.74
N ILE A 79 7.90 -10.86 6.80
CA ILE A 79 8.40 -11.68 7.91
C ILE A 79 7.25 -12.23 8.76
N LEU A 80 6.23 -11.42 9.02
CA LEU A 80 5.09 -11.79 9.88
C LEU A 80 4.00 -12.55 9.13
N LYS A 81 3.95 -12.48 7.81
CA LYS A 81 2.93 -13.13 6.96
C LYS A 81 2.80 -14.63 7.22
N PRO A 82 3.87 -15.44 7.32
CA PRO A 82 3.77 -16.85 7.66
C PRO A 82 3.04 -17.07 9.00
N TRP A 83 3.25 -16.18 9.98
CA TRP A 83 2.62 -16.25 11.29
C TRP A 83 1.14 -15.86 11.24
N PHE A 84 0.79 -14.86 10.43
CA PHE A 84 -0.61 -14.45 10.23
C PHE A 84 -1.41 -15.47 9.39
N ASP A 85 -0.75 -16.11 8.42
CA ASP A 85 -1.34 -17.19 7.61
C ASP A 85 -1.66 -18.41 8.48
N GLN A 86 -0.76 -18.76 9.43
CA GLN A 86 -1.01 -19.82 10.42
C GLN A 86 -2.19 -19.51 11.34
N LYS A 87 -2.41 -18.23 11.68
CA LYS A 87 -3.52 -17.79 12.54
C LYS A 87 -4.82 -17.50 11.80
N GLY A 88 -4.85 -17.68 10.47
CA GLY A 88 -6.05 -17.44 9.66
C GLY A 88 -6.50 -15.97 9.59
N LEU A 89 -5.65 -15.03 10.03
CA LEU A 89 -5.99 -13.59 10.13
C LEU A 89 -6.13 -12.93 8.75
N PHE A 90 -5.45 -13.47 7.74
CA PHE A 90 -5.66 -13.11 6.33
C PHE A 90 -6.50 -14.16 5.62
N GLY A 91 -7.73 -14.35 6.12
CA GLY A 91 -8.82 -15.08 5.47
C GLY A 91 -8.43 -16.37 4.74
N LYS A 92 -8.51 -17.51 5.41
CA LYS A 92 -8.94 -18.73 4.72
C LYS A 92 -10.35 -18.47 4.19
N ALA A 93 -10.47 -18.40 2.87
CA ALA A 93 -11.75 -18.62 2.20
C ALA A 93 -11.66 -20.03 1.63
N GLU A 94 -11.68 -21.00 2.53
CA GLU A 94 -12.15 -22.35 2.22
C GLU A 94 -13.61 -22.37 2.69
N HIS A 95 -14.49 -22.95 1.86
CA HIS A 95 -15.96 -22.86 1.86
C HIS A 95 -16.53 -21.66 1.07
N SER A 96 -16.75 -21.84 -0.23
CA SER A 96 -17.89 -22.62 -0.73
C SER A 96 -17.65 -23.10 -2.17
#